data_AF-A0A7X7WTN5-F1
#
_entry.id   AF-A0A7X7WTN5-F1
#
_cell.length_a   1.000
_cell.length_b   1.000
_cell.length_c   1.000
_cell.angle_alpha   90.00
_cell.angle_beta   90.00
_cell.angle_gamma   90.00
#
_symmetry.space_group_name_H-M   'P 1'
#
loop_
_entity.id
_entity.type
_entity.pdbx_description
1 polymer ?
#
loop_
_entity_poly.entity_id
_entity_poly.type
_entity_poly.pdbx_seq_one_letter_code
_entity_poly.pdbx_strand_id
1 'polypeptide(L)'
;MSPAVLTGTGSTPTIQSGEQGAVNGKQNVQKDSGSAGTGKPHVRLEAWKASMDLAETVYRMTAHFPGSEQFGLISQMRRAAISVPCNIAEGAARDSRKEFSQFLSIAKGSLSELDTQYMLAVRVGCMRRDLDFEELLARTSKLLTGLHKKIKGAPSS
;
A
#
# COMPACT_ATOMS: atom_id res chain seq x y z
N MET A 1 30.24 -48.13 -39.12
CA MET A 1 30.69 -47.68 -40.46
C MET A 1 30.16 -46.27 -40.69
N SER A 2 31.07 -45.43 -41.15
CA SER A 2 31.13 -43.97 -41.37
C SER A 2 29.92 -43.19 -41.96
N PRO A 3 30.00 -41.83 -41.93
CA PRO A 3 28.91 -40.86 -41.73
C PRO A 3 28.66 -39.92 -42.93
N ALA A 4 27.81 -38.90 -42.77
CA ALA A 4 27.80 -37.64 -43.56
C ALA A 4 27.29 -36.51 -42.63
N VAL A 5 28.00 -35.41 -42.28
CA VAL A 5 28.82 -34.40 -42.99
C VAL A 5 27.99 -33.32 -43.71
N LEU A 6 27.80 -32.21 -42.97
CA LEU A 6 28.06 -30.78 -43.30
C LEU A 6 27.30 -30.01 -44.40
N THR A 7 27.21 -28.71 -44.10
CA THR A 7 27.01 -27.50 -44.92
C THR A 7 25.55 -27.04 -45.10
N GLY A 8 25.17 -25.76 -44.96
CA GLY A 8 25.92 -24.55 -44.66
C GLY A 8 25.02 -23.30 -44.74
N THR A 9 25.60 -22.15 -44.33
CA THR A 9 25.31 -20.75 -44.74
C THR A 9 23.89 -20.21 -44.47
N GLY A 10 23.66 -19.18 -43.63
CA GLY A 10 24.30 -17.86 -43.58
C GLY A 10 23.44 -16.86 -44.37
N SER A 11 22.87 -15.83 -43.70
CA SER A 11 22.61 -14.45 -44.20
C SER A 11 21.49 -13.73 -43.41
N THR A 12 21.88 -12.79 -42.55
CA THR A 12 21.22 -11.47 -42.38
C THR A 12 22.15 -10.44 -43.04
N PRO A 13 21.74 -9.23 -43.50
CA PRO A 13 20.66 -8.38 -42.97
C PRO A 13 19.81 -7.63 -44.04
N THR A 14 18.67 -7.05 -43.63
CA THR A 14 18.07 -5.92 -44.37
C THR A 14 17.58 -4.88 -43.38
N ILE A 15 18.27 -3.73 -43.34
CA ILE A 15 17.80 -2.48 -42.77
C ILE A 15 17.37 -1.62 -43.95
N GLN A 16 16.10 -1.20 -43.98
CA GLN A 16 15.63 -0.11 -44.83
C GLN A 16 15.14 1.05 -43.96
N SER A 17 15.66 2.20 -44.32
CA SER A 17 15.44 3.55 -43.86
C SER A 17 14.19 4.21 -44.48
N GLY A 18 13.67 5.23 -43.81
CA GLY A 18 12.61 6.15 -44.29
C GLY A 18 11.38 6.07 -43.37
N GLU A 19 10.74 7.13 -42.89
CA GLU A 19 10.81 8.56 -43.13
C GLU A 19 10.29 9.31 -41.89
N GLN A 20 10.64 10.59 -41.83
CA GLN A 20 10.23 11.56 -40.82
C GLN A 20 8.73 11.87 -40.96
N GLY A 21 8.01 11.84 -39.83
CA GLY A 21 6.64 12.35 -39.72
C GLY A 21 6.47 13.10 -38.40
N ALA A 22 6.78 14.39 -38.41
CA ALA A 22 6.49 15.29 -37.30
C ALA A 22 4.98 15.54 -37.24
N VAL A 23 4.30 15.00 -36.21
CA VAL A 23 2.92 15.40 -35.88
C VAL A 23 2.95 16.23 -34.61
N ASN A 24 2.77 17.53 -34.84
CA ASN A 24 2.66 18.58 -33.85
C ASN A 24 1.29 18.49 -33.15
N GLY A 25 1.21 17.69 -32.09
CA GLY A 25 0.04 17.62 -31.21
C GLY A 25 0.21 18.59 -30.04
N LYS A 26 -0.29 19.81 -30.18
CA LYS A 26 -0.50 20.74 -29.05
C LYS A 26 -1.54 20.13 -28.11
N GLN A 27 -1.11 19.34 -27.13
CA GLN A 27 -1.96 19.03 -25.98
C GLN A 27 -1.91 20.22 -25.03
N ASN A 28 -2.90 21.08 -25.24
CA ASN A 28 -3.34 22.11 -24.32
C ASN A 28 -3.84 21.39 -23.06
N VAL A 29 -2.98 21.21 -22.04
CA VAL A 29 -3.44 20.77 -20.72
C VAL A 29 -4.12 21.98 -20.09
N GLN A 30 -5.43 21.99 -20.31
CA GLN A 30 -6.40 22.85 -19.70
C GLN A 30 -6.15 22.88 -18.18
N LYS A 31 -5.78 24.06 -17.67
CA LYS A 31 -5.85 24.37 -16.25
C LYS A 31 -7.33 24.25 -15.87
N ASP A 32 -7.71 23.09 -15.34
CA ASP A 32 -9.00 22.98 -14.69
C ASP A 32 -8.97 23.77 -13.39
N SER A 33 -9.63 24.91 -13.50
CA SER A 33 -10.30 25.69 -12.47
C SER A 33 -10.78 24.86 -11.27
N GLY A 34 -10.60 25.43 -10.09
CA GLY A 34 -10.92 24.83 -8.80
C GLY A 34 -12.25 24.07 -8.73
N SER A 35 -12.16 22.81 -8.33
CA SER A 35 -13.29 22.07 -7.79
C SER A 35 -13.45 22.41 -6.31
N ALA A 36 -14.58 23.02 -5.97
CA ALA A 36 -15.00 23.20 -4.59
C ALA A 36 -15.27 21.81 -3.94
N GLY A 37 -14.27 21.30 -3.20
CA GLY A 37 -14.46 20.57 -1.95
C GLY A 37 -15.37 19.32 -1.94
N THR A 38 -15.23 18.38 -2.86
CA THR A 38 -15.86 17.03 -2.78
C THR A 38 -14.90 15.93 -2.32
N GLY A 39 -13.87 16.28 -1.55
CA GLY A 39 -12.86 15.33 -1.09
C GLY A 39 -13.36 14.46 0.07
N LYS A 40 -13.33 13.13 -0.10
CA LYS A 40 -13.58 12.15 0.98
C LYS A 40 -12.78 12.53 2.23
N PRO A 41 -13.39 12.73 3.42
CA PRO A 41 -12.74 13.41 4.55
C PRO A 41 -11.48 12.70 5.06
N HIS A 42 -11.45 11.37 4.99
CA HIS A 42 -10.32 10.57 5.46
C HIS A 42 -9.03 10.74 4.66
N VAL A 43 -9.11 11.06 3.36
CA VAL A 43 -7.91 11.16 2.50
C VAL A 43 -6.96 12.30 2.90
N ARG A 44 -7.47 13.25 3.70
CA ARG A 44 -6.68 14.35 4.27
C ARG A 44 -6.00 13.99 5.59
N LEU A 45 -6.33 12.85 6.20
CA LEU A 45 -5.78 12.44 7.48
C LEU A 45 -4.41 11.79 7.28
N GLU A 46 -3.38 12.34 7.93
CA GLU A 46 -2.03 11.76 7.89
C GLU A 46 -1.99 10.33 8.44
N ALA A 47 -2.82 10.03 9.45
CA ALA A 47 -2.97 8.66 9.96
C ALA A 47 -3.51 7.70 8.89
N TRP A 48 -4.44 8.15 8.05
CA TRP A 48 -4.98 7.34 6.95
C TRP A 48 -3.93 7.11 5.87
N LYS A 49 -3.22 8.16 5.44
CA LYS A 49 -2.15 8.05 4.42
C LYS A 49 -1.07 7.06 4.85
N ALA A 50 -0.54 7.22 6.06
CA ALA A 50 0.47 6.30 6.60
C ALA A 50 -0.06 4.86 6.71
N SER A 51 -1.33 4.68 7.06
CA SER A 51 -1.93 3.34 7.11
C SER A 51 -2.17 2.71 5.73
N MET A 52 -2.35 3.51 4.67
CA MET A 52 -2.40 3.03 3.30
C MET A 52 -1.01 2.55 2.85
N ASP A 53 0.03 3.35 3.11
CA ASP A 53 1.42 2.97 2.83
C ASP A 53 1.79 1.67 3.58
N LEU A 54 1.34 1.55 4.84
CA LEU A 54 1.53 0.35 5.65
C LEU A 54 0.85 -0.87 5.02
N ALA A 55 -0.41 -0.75 4.61
CA ALA A 55 -1.15 -1.85 3.98
C ALA A 55 -0.49 -2.29 2.65
N GLU A 56 -0.10 -1.34 1.81
CA GLU A 56 0.63 -1.64 0.57
C GLU A 56 1.95 -2.37 0.84
N THR A 57 2.72 -1.90 1.82
CA THR A 57 4.00 -2.50 2.19
C THR A 57 3.82 -3.94 2.68
N VAL A 58 2.80 -4.22 3.51
CA VAL A 58 2.45 -5.58 3.93
C VAL A 58 2.15 -6.49 2.73
N TYR A 59 1.42 -6.01 1.73
CA TYR A 59 1.14 -6.79 0.52
C TYR A 59 2.43 -7.16 -0.23
N ARG A 60 3.34 -6.20 -0.40
CA ARG A 60 4.64 -6.40 -1.05
C ARG A 60 5.54 -7.36 -0.27
N MET A 61 5.61 -7.21 1.05
CA MET A 61 6.43 -8.09 1.91
C MET A 61 5.91 -9.53 1.89
N THR A 62 4.61 -9.71 2.12
CA THR A 62 3.98 -11.03 2.17
C THR A 62 3.95 -11.76 0.83
N ALA A 63 4.18 -11.07 -0.30
CA ALA A 63 4.32 -11.71 -1.60
C ALA A 63 5.57 -12.62 -1.69
N HIS A 64 6.56 -12.42 -0.81
CA HIS A 64 7.80 -13.20 -0.77
C HIS A 64 7.79 -14.30 0.30
N PHE A 65 6.68 -14.46 1.03
CA PHE A 65 6.56 -15.50 2.04
C PHE A 65 6.42 -16.89 1.38
N PRO A 66 6.75 -17.98 2.12
CA PRO A 66 6.45 -19.33 1.66
C PRO A 66 4.95 -19.50 1.34
N GLY A 67 4.62 -20.16 0.23
CA GLY A 67 3.22 -20.38 -0.17
C GLY A 67 2.40 -21.16 0.85
N SER A 68 3.03 -21.97 1.72
CA SER A 68 2.38 -22.66 2.84
C SER A 68 1.69 -21.71 3.83
N GLU A 69 2.12 -20.43 3.90
CA GLU A 69 1.54 -19.41 4.76
C GLU A 69 0.37 -18.65 4.11
N GLN A 70 -0.06 -19.02 2.90
CA GLN A 70 -1.13 -18.35 2.16
C GLN A 70 -2.41 -18.19 3.00
N PHE A 71 -2.84 -19.28 3.64
CA PHE A 71 -3.99 -19.28 4.55
C PHE A 71 -3.61 -19.05 6.02
N GLY A 72 -2.31 -18.99 6.32
CA GLY A 72 -1.72 -18.67 7.61
C GLY A 72 -1.40 -17.19 7.72
N LEU A 73 -0.13 -16.86 8.01
CA LEU A 73 0.33 -15.50 8.31
C LEU A 73 0.04 -14.50 7.19
N ILE A 74 0.13 -14.90 5.91
CA ILE A 74 -0.11 -13.98 4.77
C ILE A 74 -1.53 -13.41 4.85
N SER A 75 -2.53 -14.27 5.02
CA SER A 75 -3.93 -13.85 5.07
C SER A 75 -4.26 -13.00 6.30
N GLN A 76 -3.65 -13.31 7.45
CA GLN A 76 -3.91 -12.59 8.69
C GLN A 76 -3.27 -11.19 8.67
N MET A 77 -2.01 -11.08 8.26
CA MET A 77 -1.30 -9.81 8.14
C MET A 77 -2.00 -8.87 7.17
N ARG A 78 -2.39 -9.35 5.98
CA ARG A 78 -3.10 -8.52 4.99
C ARG A 78 -4.44 -8.00 5.52
N ARG A 79 -5.22 -8.85 6.22
CA ARG A 79 -6.50 -8.42 6.83
C ARG A 79 -6.30 -7.40 7.92
N ALA A 80 -5.35 -7.62 8.83
CA ALA A 80 -5.02 -6.67 9.89
C ALA A 80 -4.57 -5.33 9.30
N ALA A 81 -3.70 -5.36 8.29
CA ALA A 81 -3.19 -4.15 7.64
C ALA A 81 -4.28 -3.36 6.91
N ILE A 82 -5.16 -4.01 6.15
CA ILE A 82 -6.31 -3.37 5.46
C ILE A 82 -7.30 -2.77 6.47
N SER A 83 -7.51 -3.45 7.60
CA SER A 83 -8.45 -3.01 8.62
C SER A 83 -8.11 -1.63 9.18
N VAL A 84 -6.82 -1.26 9.26
CA VAL A 84 -6.38 0.04 9.80
C VAL A 84 -6.93 1.22 8.97
N PRO A 85 -6.61 1.40 7.66
CA PRO A 85 -7.16 2.48 6.85
C PRO A 85 -8.68 2.38 6.69
N CYS A 86 -9.26 1.18 6.62
CA CYS A 86 -10.71 0.98 6.50
C CYS A 86 -11.46 1.55 7.71
N ASN A 87 -11.02 1.22 8.93
CA ASN A 87 -11.65 1.75 10.14
C ASN A 87 -11.44 3.26 10.29
N ILE A 88 -10.27 3.81 9.90
CA ILE A 88 -10.07 5.27 9.88
C ILE A 88 -11.06 5.94 8.91
N ALA A 89 -11.23 5.37 7.71
CA ALA A 89 -12.12 5.90 6.69
C ALA A 89 -13.59 5.82 7.10
N GLU A 90 -14.01 4.69 7.66
CA GLU A 90 -15.37 4.48 8.15
C GLU A 90 -15.69 5.41 9.31
N GLY A 91 -14.79 5.52 10.28
CA GLY A 91 -14.94 6.43 11.41
C GLY A 91 -15.02 7.90 10.98
N ALA A 92 -14.20 8.31 10.00
CA ALA A 92 -14.21 9.68 9.47
C ALA A 92 -15.47 10.04 8.69
N ALA A 93 -16.29 9.04 8.32
CA ALA A 93 -17.58 9.22 7.68
C ALA A 93 -18.75 9.24 8.69
N ARG A 94 -18.49 9.07 10.00
CA ARG A 94 -19.52 9.11 11.05
C ARG A 94 -19.82 10.55 11.48
N ASP A 95 -21.06 10.78 11.92
CA ASP A 95 -21.54 12.09 12.34
C ASP A 95 -21.04 12.50 13.73
N SER A 96 -20.77 11.52 14.60
CA SER A 96 -20.32 11.80 15.96
C SER A 96 -18.84 11.46 16.20
N ARG A 97 -18.20 12.31 17.01
CA ARG A 97 -16.83 12.08 17.50
C ARG A 97 -16.71 10.82 18.36
N LYS A 98 -17.78 10.44 19.07
CA LYS A 98 -17.82 9.24 19.89
C LYS A 98 -17.68 7.99 19.00
N GLU A 99 -18.45 7.91 17.93
CA GLU A 99 -18.35 6.81 16.95
C GLU A 99 -17.00 6.83 16.26
N PHE A 100 -16.52 7.99 15.79
CA PHE A 100 -15.19 8.05 15.18
C PHE A 100 -14.10 7.53 16.14
N SER A 101 -14.16 7.93 17.42
CA SER A 101 -13.25 7.41 18.45
C SER A 101 -13.34 5.88 18.65
N GLN A 102 -14.50 5.27 18.47
CA GLN A 102 -14.64 3.80 18.53
C GLN A 102 -13.92 3.14 17.35
N PHE A 103 -14.15 3.62 16.12
CA PHE A 103 -13.44 3.15 14.93
C PHE A 103 -11.92 3.31 15.03
N LEU A 104 -11.44 4.44 15.56
CA LEU A 104 -10.01 4.63 15.81
C LEU A 104 -9.46 3.65 16.85
N SER A 105 -10.28 3.20 17.81
CA SER A 105 -9.88 2.16 18.77
C SER A 105 -9.73 0.80 18.08
N ILE A 106 -10.63 0.47 17.15
CA ILE A 106 -10.55 -0.75 16.33
C ILE A 106 -9.30 -0.71 15.44
N ALA A 107 -9.04 0.41 14.75
CA ALA A 107 -7.85 0.60 13.93
C ALA A 107 -6.56 0.37 14.73
N LYS A 108 -6.50 0.85 15.99
CA LYS A 108 -5.36 0.60 16.89
C LYS A 108 -5.22 -0.87 17.26
N GLY A 109 -6.34 -1.57 17.47
CA GLY A 109 -6.35 -3.02 17.70
C GLY A 109 -5.75 -3.78 16.52
N SER A 110 -6.21 -3.48 15.30
CA SER A 110 -5.67 -4.10 14.07
C SER A 110 -4.20 -3.78 13.83
N LEU A 111 -3.74 -2.57 14.16
CA LEU A 111 -2.32 -2.22 14.07
C LEU A 111 -1.46 -3.03 15.06
N SER A 112 -1.95 -3.22 16.30
CA SER A 112 -1.27 -4.04 17.31
C SER A 112 -1.22 -5.52 16.92
N GLU A 113 -2.26 -6.01 16.27
CA GLU A 113 -2.31 -7.37 15.74
C GLU A 113 -1.28 -7.55 14.61
N LEU A 114 -1.21 -6.59 13.68
CA LEU A 114 -0.22 -6.59 12.59
C LEU A 114 1.22 -6.58 13.12
N ASP A 115 1.52 -5.74 14.11
CA ASP A 115 2.84 -5.69 14.75
C ASP A 115 3.23 -7.04 15.36
N THR A 116 2.27 -7.68 16.05
CA THR A 116 2.45 -9.02 16.62
C THR A 116 2.74 -10.07 15.54
N GLN A 117 1.99 -10.03 14.43
CA GLN A 117 2.16 -10.96 13.31
C GLN A 117 3.47 -10.72 12.56
N TYR A 118 3.90 -9.47 12.40
CA TYR A 118 5.22 -9.13 11.85
C TYR A 118 6.34 -9.72 12.71
N MET A 119 6.30 -9.52 14.03
CA MET A 119 7.29 -10.11 14.94
C MET A 119 7.31 -11.65 14.85
N LEU A 120 6.14 -12.28 14.73
CA LEU A 120 6.04 -13.73 14.56
C LEU A 120 6.65 -14.17 13.24
N ALA A 121 6.32 -13.50 12.13
CA ALA A 121 6.85 -13.81 10.80
C ALA A 121 8.38 -13.75 10.73
N VAL A 122 9.00 -12.81 11.45
CA VAL A 122 10.46 -12.76 11.62
C VAL A 122 10.97 -13.97 12.41
N ARG A 123 10.34 -14.29 13.55
CA ARG A 123 10.76 -15.39 14.43
C ARG A 123 10.67 -16.76 13.78
N VAL A 124 9.65 -16.99 12.96
CA VAL A 124 9.48 -18.27 12.24
C VAL A 124 10.23 -18.31 10.90
N GLY A 125 10.97 -17.25 10.56
CA GLY A 125 11.81 -17.20 9.37
C GLY A 125 11.05 -16.99 8.05
N CYS A 126 9.79 -16.54 8.08
CA CYS A 126 9.05 -16.16 6.87
C CYS A 126 9.66 -14.93 6.19
N MET A 127 10.31 -14.06 6.97
CA MET A 127 11.01 -12.89 6.48
C MET A 127 12.13 -12.46 7.43
N ARG A 128 13.03 -11.59 6.95
CA ARG A 128 14.03 -10.91 7.80
C ARG A 128 13.43 -9.60 8.34
N ARG A 129 14.00 -9.08 9.42
CA ARG A 129 13.62 -7.75 9.93
C ARG A 129 13.77 -6.68 8.84
N ASP A 130 12.82 -5.78 8.82
CA ASP A 130 12.74 -4.65 7.89
C ASP A 130 12.60 -3.36 8.73
N LEU A 131 13.67 -2.57 8.77
CA LEU A 131 13.72 -1.36 9.60
C LEU A 131 12.82 -0.25 9.05
N ASP A 132 12.65 -0.17 7.73
CA ASP A 132 11.78 0.81 7.09
C ASP A 132 10.32 0.51 7.42
N PHE A 133 9.95 -0.78 7.43
CA PHE A 133 8.63 -1.21 7.88
C PHE A 133 8.40 -0.93 9.37
N GLU A 134 9.38 -1.20 10.23
CA GLU A 134 9.31 -0.89 11.67
C GLU A 134 9.11 0.62 11.91
N GLU A 135 9.81 1.49 11.17
CA GLU A 135 9.64 2.94 11.24
C GLU A 135 8.24 3.36 10.75
N LEU A 136 7.75 2.79 9.65
CA LEU A 136 6.42 3.06 9.12
C LEU A 136 5.32 2.64 10.11
N LEU A 137 5.48 1.48 10.76
CA LEU A 137 4.57 0.97 11.78
C LEU A 137 4.54 1.90 12.99
N ALA A 138 5.71 2.32 13.49
CA ALA A 138 5.83 3.26 14.60
C ALA A 138 5.22 4.63 14.27
N ARG A 139 5.49 5.16 13.06
CA ARG A 139 4.90 6.42 12.56
C ARG A 139 3.38 6.32 12.49
N THR A 140 2.85 5.22 11.95
CA THR A 140 1.40 4.98 11.84
C THR A 140 0.77 4.94 13.22
N SER A 141 1.37 4.24 14.19
CA SER A 141 0.91 4.17 15.58
C SER A 141 0.87 5.55 16.25
N LYS A 142 1.91 6.37 16.05
CA LYS A 142 1.98 7.74 16.57
C LYS A 142 0.89 8.63 15.99
N LEU A 143 0.71 8.62 14.67
CA LEU A 143 -0.31 9.42 13.98
C LEU A 143 -1.72 9.01 14.40
N LEU A 144 -1.99 7.71 14.46
CA LEU A 144 -3.27 7.17 14.88
C LEU A 144 -3.59 7.53 16.34
N THR A 145 -2.61 7.43 17.24
CA THR A 145 -2.76 7.83 18.64
C THR A 145 -3.00 9.35 18.78
N GLY A 146 -2.29 10.17 18.01
CA GLY A 146 -2.48 11.62 17.98
C GLY A 146 -3.88 12.00 17.50
N LEU A 147 -4.34 11.40 16.40
CA LEU A 147 -5.71 11.58 15.89
C LEU A 147 -6.75 11.16 16.94
N HIS A 148 -6.58 10.00 17.57
CA HIS A 148 -7.51 9.49 18.57
C HIS A 148 -7.64 10.42 19.79
N LYS A 149 -6.52 10.94 20.29
CA LYS A 149 -6.50 11.94 21.37
C LYS A 149 -7.22 13.23 20.96
N LYS A 150 -6.98 13.72 19.74
CA LYS A 150 -7.63 14.93 19.21
C LYS A 150 -9.16 14.77 19.14
N ILE A 151 -9.65 13.62 18.68
CA ILE A 151 -11.09 13.35 18.60
C ILE A 151 -11.74 13.25 19.99
N LYS A 152 -11.05 12.66 20.97
CA LYS A 152 -11.54 12.56 22.36
C LYS A 152 -11.50 13.88 23.16
N GLY A 153 -10.49 14.72 22.92
CA GLY A 153 -10.23 15.92 23.72
C GLY A 153 -10.99 17.18 23.30
N ALA A 154 -11.69 17.16 22.16
CA ALA A 154 -12.50 18.31 21.75
C ALA A 154 -13.80 18.39 22.58
N PRO A 155 -14.27 19.57 23.00
CA PRO A 155 -15.54 19.72 23.74
C PRO A 155 -16.71 19.27 22.86
N SER A 156 -17.61 18.42 23.36
CA SER A 156 -18.85 18.01 22.66
C SER A 156 -19.68 19.26 22.33
N SER A 157 -19.86 19.50 21.04
CA SER A 157 -20.66 20.56 20.44
C SER A 157 -22.10 20.12 20.36
#